data_AF-A0A7Y4WIW4-F1
#
_entry.id   AF-A0A7Y4WIW4-F1
#
_cell.length_a   1.000
_cell.length_b   1.000
_cell.length_c   1.000
_cell.angle_alpha   90.00
_cell.angle_beta   90.00
_cell.angle_gamma   90.00
#
_symmetry.space_group_name_H-M   'P 1'
#
loop_
_entity.id
_entity.type
_entity.pdbx_description
1 polymer ?
#
loop_
_entity_poly.entity_id
_entity_poly.type
_entity_poly.pdbx_seq_one_letter_code
_entity_poly.pdbx_strand_id
1 'polypeptide(L)'
;MSPARKNRLPKPALQLKLVLGFMGVSTLALCSQVLLLANRLMYLSQELPVSGEEIRSVLPELLTEVFVFSFLVLLPSVLAIGVLLTFRLAGPIYRFERYLADVAAGRESGPCRLRKGDQLQELCDLINAALEARPRRLTEKSPADGATGEIRRAG
;
A
#
# COMPACT_ATOMS: atom_id res chain seq x y z
N MET A 1 -10.40 -36.29 4.23
CA MET A 1 -10.55 -35.48 3.00
C MET A 1 -10.26 -34.02 3.37
N SER A 2 -9.02 -33.57 3.22
CA SER A 2 -8.62 -32.19 3.58
C SER A 2 -9.17 -31.21 2.55
N PRO A 3 -9.89 -30.14 2.94
CA PRO A 3 -10.43 -29.18 1.98
C PRO A 3 -9.30 -28.45 1.27
N ALA A 4 -9.36 -28.43 -0.07
CA ALA A 4 -8.44 -27.73 -0.93
C ALA A 4 -8.34 -26.24 -0.53
N ARG A 5 -7.14 -25.81 -0.14
CA ARG A 5 -6.86 -24.42 0.26
C ARG A 5 -7.00 -23.52 -0.96
N LYS A 6 -8.18 -22.91 -1.14
CA LYS A 6 -8.44 -21.98 -2.24
C LYS A 6 -7.60 -20.72 -1.99
N ASN A 7 -6.52 -20.52 -2.75
CA ASN A 7 -5.70 -19.31 -2.72
C ASN A 7 -6.53 -18.12 -3.21
N ARG A 8 -7.31 -17.54 -2.30
CA ARG A 8 -7.97 -16.25 -2.50
C ARG A 8 -6.89 -15.19 -2.31
N LEU A 9 -6.48 -14.55 -3.41
CA LEU A 9 -5.57 -13.40 -3.36
C LEU A 9 -6.13 -12.36 -2.37
N PRO A 10 -5.35 -11.92 -1.36
CA PRO A 10 -5.79 -10.86 -0.46
C PRO A 10 -6.05 -9.57 -1.25
N LYS A 11 -7.33 -9.19 -1.40
CA LYS A 11 -7.83 -7.93 -1.99
C LYS A 11 -7.23 -7.54 -3.36
N PRO A 12 -7.75 -8.11 -4.47
CA PRO A 12 -7.21 -7.89 -5.82
C PRO A 12 -7.25 -6.42 -6.26
N ALA A 13 -8.20 -5.62 -5.76
CA ALA A 13 -8.31 -4.21 -6.12
C ALA A 13 -7.13 -3.35 -5.61
N LEU A 14 -6.58 -3.68 -4.43
CA LEU A 14 -5.42 -2.98 -3.88
C LEU A 14 -4.17 -3.37 -4.67
N GLN A 15 -3.96 -4.68 -4.85
CA GLN A 15 -2.83 -5.21 -5.61
C GLN A 15 -2.81 -4.67 -7.04
N LEU A 16 -3.96 -4.62 -7.72
CA LEU A 16 -4.06 -4.09 -9.08
C LEU A 16 -3.69 -2.61 -9.15
N LYS A 17 -4.13 -1.77 -8.20
CA LYS A 17 -3.76 -0.34 -8.18
C LYS A 17 -2.27 -0.14 -7.94
N LEU A 18 -1.65 -0.95 -7.06
CA LEU A 18 -0.20 -0.91 -6.83
C LEU A 18 0.55 -1.30 -8.10
N VAL A 19 0.19 -2.44 -8.68
CA VAL A 19 0.84 -2.97 -9.89
C VAL A 19 0.67 -2.00 -11.05
N LEU A 20 -0.52 -1.44 -11.29
CA LEU A 20 -0.75 -0.45 -12.33
C LEU A 20 0.06 0.83 -12.12
N GLY A 21 0.21 1.30 -10.87
CA GLY A 21 1.03 2.47 -10.54
C GLY A 21 2.50 2.25 -10.87
N PHE A 22 3.08 1.14 -10.41
CA PHE A 22 4.47 0.79 -10.72
C PHE A 22 4.67 0.52 -12.21
N MET A 23 3.77 -0.22 -12.85
CA MET A 23 3.85 -0.52 -14.28
C MET A 23 3.76 0.75 -15.13
N GLY A 24 2.86 1.67 -14.80
CA GLY A 24 2.72 2.94 -15.52
C GLY A 24 3.99 3.78 -15.50
N VAL A 25 4.62 3.93 -14.33
CA VAL A 25 5.89 4.68 -14.23
C VAL A 25 7.05 3.95 -14.87
N SER A 26 7.16 2.64 -14.70
CA SER A 26 8.21 1.85 -15.38
C SER A 26 8.09 1.96 -16.90
N THR A 27 6.88 1.92 -17.45
CA THR A 27 6.65 2.09 -18.89
C THR A 27 7.03 3.49 -19.36
N LEU A 28 6.61 4.55 -18.64
CA LEU A 28 6.98 5.92 -18.97
C LEU A 28 8.50 6.14 -18.91
N ALA A 29 9.16 5.60 -17.89
CA ALA A 29 10.61 5.66 -17.76
C ALA A 29 11.30 4.93 -18.92
N LEU A 30 10.84 3.74 -19.29
CA LEU A 30 11.37 2.98 -20.40
C LEU A 30 11.19 3.70 -21.74
N CYS A 31 10.01 4.29 -21.98
CA CYS A 31 9.78 5.13 -23.16
C CYS A 31 10.75 6.32 -23.20
N SER A 32 10.95 7.01 -22.06
CA SER A 32 11.91 8.11 -21.97
C SER A 32 13.34 7.67 -22.27
N GLN A 33 13.75 6.48 -21.82
CA GLN A 33 15.09 5.92 -22.08
C GLN A 33 15.29 5.63 -23.57
N VAL A 34 14.28 5.03 -24.22
CA VAL A 34 14.32 4.75 -25.66
C VAL A 34 14.43 6.05 -26.46
N LEU A 35 13.66 7.08 -26.10
CA LEU A 35 13.72 8.39 -26.76
C LEU A 35 15.09 9.05 -26.60
N LEU A 36 15.67 9.00 -25.40
CA LEU A 36 17.02 9.55 -25.16
C LEU A 36 18.08 8.79 -25.95
N LEU A 37 18.04 7.46 -25.94
CA LEU A 37 18.96 6.64 -26.72
C LEU A 37 18.84 6.95 -28.22
N ALA A 38 17.62 7.04 -28.74
CA ALA A 38 17.38 7.41 -30.13
C ALA A 38 17.93 8.80 -30.46
N ASN A 39 17.73 9.79 -29.57
CA ASN A 39 18.26 11.14 -29.75
C ASN A 39 19.80 11.16 -29.76
N ARG A 40 20.44 10.40 -28.86
CA ARG A 40 21.91 10.30 -28.78
C ARG A 40 22.50 9.60 -30.01
N LEU A 41 21.85 8.54 -30.51
CA LEU A 41 22.28 7.86 -31.73
C LEU A 41 22.13 8.76 -32.97
N MET A 42 21.04 9.52 -33.06
CA MET A 42 20.82 10.46 -34.16
C MET A 42 21.89 11.56 -34.20
N TYR A 43 22.28 12.08 -33.03
CA TYR A 43 23.35 13.07 -32.89
C TYR A 43 24.69 12.52 -33.40
N LEU A 44 25.08 11.33 -32.95
CA LEU A 44 26.33 10.68 -33.39
C LEU A 44 26.35 10.34 -34.88
N SER A 45 25.19 9.95 -35.44
CA SER A 45 25.05 9.67 -36.88
C SER A 45 25.29 10.90 -37.76
N GLN A 46 25.17 12.12 -37.21
CA GLN A 46 25.39 13.36 -37.95
C GLN A 46 26.83 13.86 -37.83
N GLU A 47 27.54 13.52 -36.75
CA GLU A 47 28.89 14.03 -36.47
C GLU A 47 30.03 13.08 -36.88
N LEU A 48 29.78 11.76 -37.00
CA LEU A 48 30.84 10.78 -37.23
C LEU A 48 30.74 10.10 -38.61
N PRO A 49 31.82 10.04 -39.41
CA PRO A 49 31.90 9.15 -40.57
C PRO A 49 31.98 7.71 -40.06
N VAL A 50 30.83 7.04 -39.97
CA VAL A 50 30.60 5.74 -39.31
C VAL A 50 31.66 4.68 -39.66
N SER A 51 32.74 4.69 -38.90
CA SER A 51 33.82 3.71 -38.94
C SER A 51 33.73 2.84 -37.67
N GLY A 52 33.95 1.53 -37.80
CA GLY A 52 33.69 0.57 -36.72
C GLY A 52 34.55 0.76 -35.46
N GLU A 53 35.70 1.44 -35.57
CA GLU A 53 36.55 1.77 -34.41
C GLU A 53 36.01 2.95 -33.59
N GLU A 54 35.49 3.99 -34.24
CA GLU A 54 34.93 5.16 -33.55
C GLU A 54 33.66 4.81 -32.77
N ILE A 55 32.87 3.85 -33.26
CA ILE A 55 31.70 3.36 -32.51
C ILE A 55 32.13 2.71 -31.19
N ARG A 56 33.25 1.97 -31.17
CA ARG A 56 33.71 1.23 -29.99
C ARG A 56 34.19 2.15 -28.87
N SER A 57 34.77 3.31 -29.20
CA SER A 57 35.23 4.28 -28.20
C SER A 57 34.08 5.08 -27.59
N VAL A 58 33.02 5.37 -28.34
CA VAL A 58 31.86 6.17 -27.88
C VAL A 58 30.80 5.32 -27.15
N LEU A 59 30.70 4.02 -27.47
CA LEU A 59 29.74 3.10 -26.85
C LEU A 59 29.74 3.10 -25.31
N PRO A 60 30.90 2.99 -24.61
CA PRO A 60 30.91 2.96 -23.15
C PRO A 60 30.43 4.28 -22.53
N GLU A 61 30.75 5.42 -23.14
CA GLU A 61 30.30 6.73 -22.67
C GLU A 61 28.78 6.87 -22.81
N LEU A 62 28.24 6.47 -23.96
CA LEU A 62 26.81 6.51 -24.23
C LEU A 62 26.02 5.58 -23.30
N LEU A 63 26.50 4.35 -23.08
CA LEU A 63 25.89 3.40 -22.16
C LEU A 63 25.92 3.91 -20.71
N THR A 64 27.03 4.51 -20.29
CA THR A 64 27.18 5.06 -18.94
C THR A 64 26.23 6.23 -18.73
N GLU A 65 26.12 7.14 -19.69
CA GLU A 65 25.22 8.28 -19.61
C GLU A 65 23.74 7.85 -19.53
N VAL A 66 23.32 6.94 -20.43
CA VAL A 66 21.96 6.40 -20.43
C VAL A 66 21.68 5.66 -19.11
N PHE A 67 22.65 4.89 -18.61
CA PHE A 67 22.51 4.17 -17.33
C PHE A 67 22.37 5.13 -16.14
N VAL A 68 23.24 6.14 -16.04
CA VAL A 68 23.20 7.12 -14.94
C VAL A 68 21.88 7.88 -14.97
N PHE A 69 21.47 8.36 -16.15
CA PHE A 69 20.19 9.05 -16.30
C PHE A 69 19.01 8.14 -15.92
N SER A 70 19.03 6.88 -16.40
CA SER A 70 18.02 5.87 -16.06
C SER A 70 17.92 5.64 -14.57
N PHE A 71 19.06 5.49 -13.90
CA PHE A 71 19.11 5.26 -12.46
C PHE A 71 18.56 6.47 -11.69
N LEU A 72 18.97 7.68 -12.08
CA LEU A 72 18.54 8.93 -11.45
C LEU A 72 17.06 9.24 -11.66
N VAL A 73 16.42 8.73 -12.71
CA VAL A 73 14.98 8.94 -12.93
C VAL A 73 14.15 7.80 -12.33
N LEU A 74 14.53 6.56 -12.59
CA LEU A 74 13.71 5.40 -12.26
C LEU A 74 13.68 5.13 -10.75
N LEU A 75 14.82 5.19 -10.07
CA LEU A 75 14.91 4.92 -8.64
C LEU A 75 14.06 5.87 -7.79
N PRO A 76 14.16 7.21 -7.91
CA PRO A 76 13.30 8.11 -7.15
C PRO A 76 11.83 8.00 -7.56
N SER A 77 11.53 7.71 -8.83
CA SER A 77 10.13 7.54 -9.27
C SER A 77 9.46 6.33 -8.63
N VAL A 78 10.17 5.19 -8.56
CA VAL A 78 9.68 3.98 -7.88
C VAL A 78 9.52 4.23 -6.37
N LEU A 79 10.50 4.86 -5.73
CA LEU A 79 10.41 5.20 -4.31
C LEU A 79 9.25 6.17 -4.03
N ALA A 80 9.10 7.23 -4.83
CA ALA A 80 8.02 8.20 -4.67
C ALA A 80 6.64 7.53 -4.76
N ILE A 81 6.43 6.64 -5.74
CA ILE A 81 5.17 5.90 -5.84
C ILE A 81 4.95 4.96 -4.67
N GLY A 82 5.98 4.20 -4.27
CA GLY A 82 5.87 3.29 -3.12
C GLY A 82 5.47 4.03 -1.86
N VAL A 83 6.09 5.20 -1.62
CA VAL A 83 5.79 6.07 -0.49
C VAL A 83 4.37 6.66 -0.59
N LEU A 84 3.98 7.23 -1.72
CA LEU A 84 2.65 7.83 -1.93
C LEU A 84 1.53 6.80 -1.74
N LEU A 85 1.72 5.57 -2.24
CA LEU A 85 0.74 4.49 -2.07
C LEU A 85 0.67 4.01 -0.61
N THR A 86 1.81 3.94 0.07
CA THR A 86 1.87 3.55 1.50
C THR A 86 1.18 4.57 2.39
N PHE A 87 1.41 5.87 2.16
CA PHE A 87 0.75 6.92 2.95
C PHE A 87 -0.77 6.93 2.78
N ARG A 88 -1.29 6.57 1.59
CA ARG A 88 -2.73 6.42 1.38
C ARG A 88 -3.36 5.29 2.21
N LEU A 89 -2.58 4.31 2.66
CA LEU A 89 -3.05 3.23 3.54
C LEU A 89 -2.95 3.59 5.03
N ALA A 90 -2.02 4.46 5.42
CA ALA A 90 -1.81 4.85 6.82
C ALA A 90 -3.07 5.46 7.46
N GLY A 91 -3.81 6.30 6.73
CA GLY A 91 -5.05 6.91 7.23
C GLY A 91 -6.13 5.89 7.61
N PRO A 92 -6.54 4.99 6.70
CA PRO A 92 -7.47 3.91 7.01
C PRO A 92 -7.00 2.99 8.14
N ILE A 93 -5.71 2.62 8.16
CA ILE A 93 -5.14 1.75 9.21
C ILE A 93 -5.26 2.40 10.58
N TYR A 94 -4.84 3.66 10.73
CA TYR A 94 -4.94 4.39 12.00
C TYR A 94 -6.40 4.49 12.50
N ARG A 95 -7.37 4.66 11.59
CA ARG A 95 -8.79 4.65 11.95
C ARG A 95 -9.24 3.28 12.45
N PHE A 96 -8.78 2.19 11.84
CA PHE A 96 -9.07 0.84 12.33
C PHE A 96 -8.48 0.58 13.70
N GLU A 97 -7.22 0.95 13.93
CA GLU A 97 -6.55 0.77 15.22
C GLU A 97 -7.30 1.50 16.34
N ARG A 98 -7.67 2.77 16.11
CA ARG A 98 -8.45 3.55 17.08
C ARG A 98 -9.82 2.94 17.33
N TYR A 99 -10.53 2.56 16.27
CA TYR A 99 -11.85 1.93 16.37
C TYR A 99 -11.79 0.62 17.18
N LEU A 100 -10.83 -0.25 16.85
CA LEU A 100 -10.66 -1.52 17.54
C LEU A 100 -10.21 -1.34 18.99
N ALA A 101 -9.42 -0.31 19.29
CA ALA A 101 -9.05 0.04 20.66
C ALA A 101 -10.26 0.51 21.48
N ASP A 102 -11.17 1.30 20.89
CA ASP A 102 -12.42 1.71 21.54
C ASP A 102 -13.35 0.52 21.81
N VAL A 103 -13.49 -0.38 20.83
CA VAL A 103 -14.24 -1.63 20.98
C VAL A 103 -13.61 -2.53 22.07
N ALA A 104 -12.29 -2.65 22.10
CA ALA A 104 -11.58 -3.44 23.11
C ALA A 104 -11.73 -2.85 24.52
N ALA A 105 -11.87 -1.53 24.63
CA ALA A 105 -12.13 -0.84 25.89
C ALA A 105 -13.61 -0.89 26.32
N GLY A 106 -14.49 -1.55 25.55
CA GLY A 106 -15.92 -1.61 25.82
C GLY A 106 -16.65 -0.27 25.64
N ARG A 107 -16.03 0.70 24.95
CA ARG A 107 -16.69 1.97 24.63
C ARG A 107 -17.69 1.75 23.49
N GLU A 108 -18.85 2.39 23.57
CA GLU A 108 -19.79 2.44 22.45
C GLU A 108 -19.24 3.36 21.35
N SER A 109 -18.30 2.85 20.57
CA SER A 109 -17.98 3.43 19.27
C SER A 109 -19.07 2.99 18.30
N GLY A 110 -19.87 3.92 17.76
CA GLY A 110 -20.77 3.66 16.65
C GLY A 110 -20.03 2.99 15.47
N PRO A 111 -20.72 2.47 14.43
CA PRO A 111 -20.13 1.56 13.45
C PRO A 111 -18.85 2.10 12.81
N CYS A 112 -17.91 1.20 12.50
CA CYS A 112 -16.72 1.51 11.72
C CYS A 112 -17.13 2.23 10.43
N ARG A 113 -16.48 3.36 10.13
CA ARG A 113 -16.68 4.12 8.88
C ARG A 113 -15.37 4.66 8.32
N LEU A 114 -15.07 4.30 7.08
CA LEU A 114 -14.02 4.90 6.25
C LEU A 114 -14.59 5.97 5.31
N ARG A 115 -13.76 6.88 4.81
CA ARG A 115 -14.20 7.91 3.85
C ARG A 115 -14.47 7.28 2.48
N LYS A 116 -15.33 7.92 1.68
CA LYS A 116 -15.53 7.54 0.28
C LYS A 116 -14.18 7.64 -0.46
N GLY A 117 -13.75 6.54 -1.09
CA GLY A 117 -12.47 6.44 -1.79
C GLY A 117 -11.30 5.90 -0.97
N ASP A 118 -11.45 5.77 0.36
CA ASP A 118 -10.48 5.06 1.18
C ASP A 118 -10.45 3.58 0.79
N GLN A 119 -9.27 2.97 0.88
CA GLN A 119 -9.13 1.54 0.67
C GLN A 119 -9.63 0.76 1.89
N LEU A 120 -9.90 -0.53 1.72
CA LEU A 120 -10.30 -1.44 2.81
C LEU A 120 -11.74 -1.23 3.34
N GLN A 121 -12.65 -0.58 2.60
CA GLN A 121 -14.06 -0.46 3.02
C GLN A 121 -14.70 -1.80 3.36
N GLU A 122 -14.47 -2.84 2.55
CA GLU A 122 -14.95 -4.20 2.81
C GLU A 122 -14.49 -4.77 4.18
N LEU A 123 -13.32 -4.36 4.68
CA LEU A 123 -12.87 -4.77 6.02
C LEU A 123 -13.68 -4.06 7.11
N CYS A 124 -14.01 -2.80 6.90
CA CYS A 124 -14.85 -2.03 7.81
C CYS A 124 -16.27 -2.62 7.88
N ASP A 125 -16.82 -3.02 6.73
CA ASP A 125 -18.11 -3.72 6.65
C ASP A 125 -18.05 -5.08 7.37
N LEU A 126 -16.98 -5.84 7.16
CA LEU A 126 -16.78 -7.13 7.84
C LEU A 126 -16.65 -6.96 9.37
N ILE A 127 -15.96 -5.92 9.83
CA ILE A 127 -15.83 -5.59 11.26
C ILE A 127 -17.21 -5.26 11.85
N ASN A 128 -18.01 -4.46 11.15
CA ASN A 128 -19.38 -4.12 11.59
C ASN A 128 -20.26 -5.37 11.69
N ALA A 129 -20.28 -6.20 10.63
CA ALA A 129 -21.03 -7.45 10.62
C ALA A 129 -20.59 -8.40 11.74
N ALA A 130 -19.28 -8.48 12.03
CA ALA A 130 -18.75 -9.32 13.10
C ALA A 130 -19.16 -8.84 14.50
N LEU A 131 -19.33 -7.53 14.70
CA LEU A 131 -19.78 -6.95 15.97
C LEU A 131 -21.29 -7.08 16.16
N GLU A 132 -22.07 -6.91 15.09
CA GLU A 132 -23.53 -7.14 15.10
C GLU A 132 -23.89 -8.60 15.37
N ALA A 133 -23.08 -9.54 14.87
CA ALA A 133 -23.30 -10.98 15.08
C ALA A 133 -22.98 -11.46 16.51
N ARG A 134 -22.43 -10.60 17.40
CA ARG A 134 -22.16 -11.00 18.79
C ARG A 134 -23.47 -11.03 19.60
N PRO A 135 -23.84 -12.18 20.20
CA PRO A 135 -24.94 -12.21 21.16
C PRO A 135 -24.60 -11.30 22.35
N ARG A 136 -25.54 -10.42 22.73
CA ARG A 136 -25.47 -9.36 23.78
C ARG A 136 -24.95 -9.77 25.18
N ARG A 137 -24.58 -11.04 25.39
CA ARG A 137 -24.20 -11.63 26.67
C ARG A 137 -22.87 -11.12 27.25
N LEU A 138 -22.09 -10.34 26.51
CA LEU A 138 -20.82 -9.76 26.99
C LEU A 138 -20.94 -8.30 27.47
N THR A 139 -22.04 -7.60 27.15
CA THR A 139 -22.31 -6.24 27.65
C THR A 139 -23.07 -6.23 28.99
N GLU A 140 -23.64 -7.36 29.41
CA GLU A 140 -24.26 -7.56 30.73
C GLU A 140 -23.32 -8.32 31.68
N LYS A 141 -22.22 -7.69 32.11
CA LYS A 141 -21.46 -8.10 33.29
C LYS A 141 -20.80 -6.81 33.82
N SER A 142 -21.09 -6.23 34.98
CA SER A 142 -21.89 -6.60 36.16
C SER A 142 -22.09 -5.31 36.98
N PRO A 143 -23.31 -4.92 37.41
CA PRO A 143 -23.51 -3.91 38.46
C PRO A 143 -23.24 -4.44 39.89
N ALA A 144 -22.75 -5.67 40.05
CA ALA A 144 -22.68 -6.34 41.35
C ALA A 144 -21.25 -6.37 41.94
N ASP A 145 -20.58 -5.21 42.02
CA ASP A 145 -19.37 -5.05 42.86
C ASP A 145 -19.50 -3.89 43.87
N GLY A 146 -20.74 -3.59 44.30
CA GLY A 146 -21.03 -2.57 45.31
C GLY A 146 -21.80 -3.06 46.54
N ALA A 147 -22.23 -4.33 46.59
CA ALA A 147 -23.18 -4.82 47.59
C ALA A 147 -22.64 -5.92 48.50
N THR A 148 -21.32 -5.97 48.77
CA THR A 148 -20.74 -6.93 49.74
C THR A 148 -19.95 -6.25 50.86
N GLY A 149 -20.17 -4.95 51.08
CA GLY A 149 -19.52 -4.18 52.14
C GLY A 149 -20.26 -4.12 53.49
N GLU A 150 -21.59 -4.29 53.53
CA GLU A 150 -22.37 -3.88 54.73
C GLU A 150 -22.92 -4.99 55.63
N ILE A 151 -22.74 -6.28 55.33
CA ILE A 151 -23.27 -7.36 56.20
C ILE A 151 -22.20 -7.97 57.14
N ARG A 152 -21.06 -7.27 57.36
CA ARG A 152 -20.02 -7.74 58.30
C ARG A 152 -19.69 -6.76 59.44
N ARG A 153 -20.65 -5.92 59.83
CA ARG A 153 -20.65 -5.15 61.08
C ARG A 153 -21.97 -5.31 61.83
N ALA A 154 -22.25 -6.54 62.24
CA ALA A 154 -23.07 -6.81 63.42
C ALA A 154 -22.30 -7.86 64.23
N GLY A 155 -21.61 -7.38 65.26
CA GLY A 155 -20.75 -8.13 66.18
C GLY A 155 -20.25 -7.18 67.22
#